data_AF-A0A4P0YGD5-F1
#
_entry.id   AF-A0A4P0YGD5-F1
#
_cell.length_a   1.000
_cell.length_b   1.000
_cell.length_c   1.000
_cell.angle_alpha   90.00
_cell.angle_beta   90.00
_cell.angle_gamma   90.00
#
_symmetry.space_group_name_H-M   'P 1'
#
loop_
_entity.id
_entity.type
_entity.pdbx_description
1 polymer ?
#
loop_
_entity_poly.entity_id
_entity_poly.type
_entity_poly.pdbx_seq_one_letter_code
_entity_poly.pdbx_strand_id
1 'polypeptide(L)' 'MKIIVIGASGTIGRAVSEELSQRHEVIRVGRTRGDYQVDITSQESVEALFAQTVK' A
#
# COMPACT_ATOMS: atom_id res chain seq x y z
N MET A 1 1.47 -0.22 14.95
CA MET A 1 1.92 0.76 13.94
C MET A 1 1.21 0.48 12.63
N LYS A 2 0.95 1.53 11.84
CA LYS A 2 0.33 1.45 10.51
C LYS A 2 1.44 1.47 9.45
N ILE A 3 1.39 0.53 8.50
CA ILE A 3 2.40 0.36 7.45
C ILE A 3 1.70 0.35 6.09
N ILE A 4 2.19 1.16 5.15
CA ILE A 4 1.70 1.18 3.77
C ILE A 4 2.67 0.38 2.91
N VAL A 5 2.16 -0.64 2.22
CA VAL A 5 2.95 -1.48 1.30
C VAL A 5 2.46 -1.23 -0.13
N ILE A 6 3.26 -0.52 -0.93
CA ILE A 6 3.01 -0.30 -2.35
C ILE A 6 3.56 -1.50 -3.15
N GLY A 7 2.74 -2.06 -4.04
CA GLY A 7 3.06 -3.31 -4.76
C GLY A 7 2.73 -4.57 -3.96
N ALA A 8 1.85 -4.48 -2.96
CA ALA A 8 1.49 -5.60 -2.08
C ALA A 8 0.87 -6.82 -2.80
N SER A 9 0.40 -6.67 -4.03
CA SER A 9 -0.12 -7.77 -4.86
C SER A 9 0.95 -8.55 -5.63
N GLY A 10 2.18 -8.05 -5.71
CA GLY A 10 3.30 -8.75 -6.35
C GLY A 10 3.85 -9.88 -5.47
N THR A 11 4.64 -10.77 -6.07
CA THR A 11 5.21 -11.96 -5.37
C THR A 11 5.89 -11.59 -4.05
N ILE A 12 6.74 -10.56 -4.07
CA ILE A 12 7.45 -10.09 -2.87
C ILE A 12 6.53 -9.31 -1.95
N GLY A 13 5.76 -8.37 -2.51
CA GLY A 13 4.86 -7.52 -1.73
C GLY A 13 3.83 -8.32 -0.93
N ARG A 14 3.37 -9.46 -1.47
CA ARG A 14 2.45 -10.35 -0.79
C ARG A 14 3.09 -10.96 0.46
N ALA A 15 4.26 -11.59 0.33
CA ALA A 15 4.98 -12.20 1.44
C ALA A 15 5.32 -11.17 2.54
N VAL A 16 5.76 -9.98 2.15
CA VAL A 16 6.03 -8.88 3.09
C VAL A 16 4.76 -8.43 3.80
N SER A 17 3.66 -8.24 3.06
CA SER A 17 2.39 -7.81 3.65
C SER A 17 1.80 -8.86 4.60
N GLU A 18 1.96 -10.14 4.30
CA GLU A 18 1.51 -11.25 5.15
C GLU A 18 2.30 -11.28 6.46
N GLU A 19 3.63 -11.22 6.42
CA GLU A 19 4.47 -11.22 7.62
C GLU A 19 4.23 -9.99 8.51
N LEU A 20 4.18 -8.79 7.91
CA LEU A 20 3.97 -7.55 8.68
C LEU A 20 2.57 -7.49 9.30
N SER A 21 1.56 -8.04 8.62
CA SER A 21 0.17 -7.99 9.09
C SER A 21 -0.07 -8.76 10.39
N GLN A 22 0.84 -9.64 10.79
CA GLN A 22 0.75 -10.37 12.05
C GLN A 22 0.87 -9.46 13.28
N ARG A 23 1.56 -8.31 13.14
CA ARG A 23 1.91 -7.42 14.25
C ARG A 23 1.54 -5.95 13.99
N HIS A 24 1.16 -5.63 12.77
CA HIS A 24 0.95 -4.26 12.31
C HIS A 24 -0.31 -4.16 11.45
N GLU A 25 -0.91 -2.97 11.42
CA GLU A 25 -1.98 -2.68 10.47
C GLU A 25 -1.33 -2.41 9.11
N VAL A 26 -1.55 -3.30 8.15
CA VAL A 26 -0.95 -3.20 6.81
C VAL A 26 -1.99 -2.73 5.82
N ILE A 27 -1.75 -1.55 5.24
CA ILE A 27 -2.52 -1.01 4.12
C ILE A 27 -1.82 -1.45 2.83
N ARG A 28 -2.52 -2.24 2.01
CA ARG A 28 -2.01 -2.77 0.75
C ARG A 28 -2.38 -1.83 -0.39
N VAL A 29 -1.38 -1.33 -1.11
CA VAL A 29 -1.58 -0.41 -2.23
C VAL A 29 -1.04 -1.05 -3.50
N GLY A 30 -1.77 -0.91 -4.60
CA GLY A 30 -1.30 -1.38 -5.91
C GLY A 30 -1.81 -0.53 -7.05
N ARG A 31 -1.35 -0.78 -8.26
CA ARG A 31 -1.79 -0.01 -9.44
C ARG A 31 -3.25 -0.29 -9.82
N THR A 32 -3.68 -1.53 -9.68
CA THR A 32 -5.00 -2.00 -10.14
C THR A 32 -5.81 -2.76 -9.08
N ARG A 33 -5.16 -3.17 -7.98
CA ARG A 33 -5.76 -3.96 -6.90
C ARG A 33 -5.08 -3.60 -5.57
N GLY A 34 -5.79 -3.81 -4.47
CA GLY A 34 -5.36 -3.44 -3.12
C GLY A 34 -6.45 -2.68 -2.38
N ASP A 35 -6.19 -2.33 -1.13
CA ASP A 35 -7.05 -1.49 -0.31
C ASP A 35 -7.14 -0.07 -0.89
N TYR A 36 -6.04 0.41 -1.49
CA TYR A 36 -5.98 1.64 -2.27
C TYR A 36 -5.27 1.44 -3.60
N GLN A 37 -5.56 2.33 -4.55
CA GLN A 37 -4.91 2.36 -5.85
C GLN A 37 -4.01 3.60 -5.99
N VAL A 38 -2.83 3.40 -6.56
CA VAL A 38 -1.89 4.49 -6.87
C VAL A 38 -1.16 4.23 -8.17
N ASP A 39 -1.02 5.26 -9.00
CA ASP A 39 -0.04 5.27 -10.08
C ASP A 39 1.23 5.97 -9.59
N ILE A 40 2.27 5.18 -9.30
CA ILE A 40 3.55 5.70 -8.78
C ILE A 40 4.29 6.61 -9.76
N THR A 41 3.91 6.61 -11.05
CA THR A 41 4.48 7.51 -12.05
C THR A 41 3.80 8.89 -12.06
N SER A 42 2.71 9.08 -11.30
CA SER A 42 1.99 10.35 -11.17
C SER A 42 2.16 10.90 -9.75
N GLN A 43 2.76 12.09 -9.64
CA GLN A 43 2.92 12.77 -8.36
C GLN A 43 1.56 13.06 -7.70
N GLU A 44 0.58 13.54 -8.46
CA GLU A 44 -0.78 13.84 -7.99
C GLU A 44 -1.46 12.59 -7.41
N SER A 45 -1.26 11.43 -8.05
CA SER A 45 -1.79 10.16 -7.55
C SER A 45 -1.17 9.76 -6.20
N VAL A 46 0.13 9.97 -6.03
CA VAL A 46 0.85 9.68 -4.79
C VAL A 46 0.41 10.61 -3.66
N GLU A 47 0.25 11.91 -3.95
CA GLU A 47 -0.26 12.89 -2.98
C GLU A 47 -1.67 12.53 -2.50
N ALA A 48 -2.55 12.15 -3.43
CA ALA A 48 -3.91 11.71 -3.11
C ALA A 48 -3.94 10.46 -2.24
N LEU A 49 -3.01 9.52 -2.44
CA LEU A 49 -2.87 8.32 -1.60
C LEU A 49 -2.50 8.70 -0.17
N PHE A 50 -1.49 9.56 0.02
CA PHE A 50 -1.07 9.97 1.36
C PHE A 50 -2.15 10.77 2.09
N ALA A 51 -2.89 11.64 1.40
CA ALA A 51 -4.01 12.36 1.98
C ALA A 51 -5.14 11.44 2.50
N GLN A 52 -5.33 10.28 1.87
CA GLN A 52 -6.35 9.29 2.27
C GLN A 52 -5.91 8.36 3.40
N THR A 53 -4.61 8.12 3.54
CA THR A 53 -4.06 7.06 4.42
C THR A 53 -3.44 7.58 5.71
N VAL A 54 -3.02 8.86 5.75
CA VAL A 54 -2.33 9.50 6.90
C VAL A 54 -3.31 10.11 7.93
N LYS A 55 -4.48 9.49 8.13
CA LYS A 55 -5.36 9.80 9.27
C LYS A 55 -5.10 8.90 10.46
#